data_AF-A0A0F9LVL7-F1
#
_entry.id   AF-A0A0F9LVL7-F1
#
_cell.length_a   1.000
_cell.length_b   1.000
_cell.length_c   1.000
_cell.angle_alpha   90.00
_cell.angle_beta   90.00
_cell.angle_gamma   90.00
#
_symmetry.space_group_name_H-M   'P 1'
#
loop_
_entity.id
_entity.type
_entity.pdbx_description
1 polymer ?
#
loop_
_entity_poly.entity_id
_entity_poly.type
_entity_poly.pdbx_seq_one_letter_code
_entity_poly.pdbx_strand_id
1 'polypeptide(L)' 'MTNKEIEVQRALGTLPLWKRIQLGEVEFTEIKVGRLMMQIACEGINEHYSLGELSRSNRHSAIRLLTIRARRLKL' A
#
# COMPACT_ATOMS: atom_id res chain seq x y z
N MET A 1 15.57 5.08 6.64
CA MET A 1 16.05 5.08 5.25
C MET A 1 16.29 6.53 4.84
N THR A 2 17.55 6.87 4.63
CA THR A 2 18.03 8.17 4.17
C THR A 2 17.78 8.32 2.66
N ASN A 3 17.86 9.55 2.14
CA ASN A 3 17.67 9.80 0.71
C ASN A 3 18.69 9.05 -0.16
N LYS A 4 19.94 8.94 0.29
CA LYS A 4 20.99 8.18 -0.41
C LYS A 4 20.68 6.69 -0.49
N GLU A 5 20.18 6.08 0.60
CA GLU A 5 19.78 4.67 0.60
C GLU A 5 18.60 4.42 -0.35
N ILE A 6 17.63 5.35 -0.41
CA ILE A 6 16.50 5.26 -1.35
C ILE A 6 16.98 5.31 -2.79
N GLU A 7 17.86 6.26 -3.13
CA GLU A 7 18.40 6.39 -4.49
C GLU A 7 19.18 5.15 -4.93
N VAL A 8 20.04 4.61 -4.05
CA VAL A 8 20.79 3.38 -4.32
C VAL A 8 19.85 2.19 -4.52
N GLN A 9 18.90 1.97 -3.61
CA GLN A 9 17.96 0.85 -3.73
C GLN A 9 17.02 1.00 -4.93
N ARG A 10 16.61 2.23 -5.28
CA ARG A 10 15.83 2.51 -6.48
C ARG A 10 16.63 2.20 -7.75
N ALA A 11 17.90 2.63 -7.83
CA ALA A 11 18.77 2.33 -8.96
C ALA A 11 19.04 0.82 -9.11
N LEU A 12 19.10 0.09 -7.99
CA LEU A 12 19.26 -1.37 -7.96
C LEU A 12 17.96 -2.13 -8.20
N GLY A 13 16.79 -1.46 -8.29
CA GLY A 13 15.49 -2.13 -8.39
C GLY A 13 15.11 -2.95 -7.16
N THR A 14 15.72 -2.68 -6.00
CA THR A 14 15.54 -3.40 -4.73
C THR A 14 14.78 -2.58 -3.68
N LEU A 15 14.19 -1.45 -4.09
CA LEU A 15 13.46 -0.59 -3.18
C LEU A 15 12.22 -1.32 -2.63
N PRO A 16 12.10 -1.49 -1.29
CA PRO A 16 10.99 -2.22 -0.69
C PRO A 16 9.63 -1.62 -1.06
N LEU A 17 8.62 -2.49 -1.22
CA LEU A 17 7.28 -2.12 -1.66
C LEU A 17 6.65 -1.06 -0.76
N TRP A 18 6.81 -1.16 0.57
CA TRP A 18 6.29 -0.13 1.47
C TRP A 18 6.85 1.27 1.20
N LYS A 19 8.11 1.35 0.75
CA LYS A 19 8.77 2.62 0.48
C LYS A 19 8.33 3.18 -0.86
N ARG A 20 8.18 2.31 -1.87
CA ARG A 20 7.60 2.64 -3.18
C ARG A 20 6.16 3.16 -3.03
N ILE A 21 5.34 2.50 -2.21
CA ILE A 21 3.98 2.96 -1.84
C ILE A 21 4.02 4.39 -1.27
N GLN A 22 4.93 4.66 -0.34
CA GLN A 22 5.05 6.01 0.25
C GLN A 22 5.49 7.09 -0.74
N LEU A 23 6.29 6.72 -1.73
CA LEU A 23 6.77 7.63 -2.78
C LEU A 23 5.75 7.81 -3.91
N GLY A 24 4.62 7.09 -3.89
CA GLY A 24 3.61 7.12 -4.94
C GLY A 24 4.04 6.41 -6.22
N GLU A 25 5.04 5.52 -6.14
CA GLU A 25 5.58 4.78 -7.29
C GLU A 25 4.83 3.49 -7.61
N VAL A 26 3.71 3.27 -6.93
CA VAL A 26 2.91 2.05 -7.09
C VAL A 26 1.47 2.42 -7.33
N GLU A 27 0.87 1.74 -8.31
CA GLU A 27 -0.55 1.87 -8.58
C GLU A 27 -1.36 0.99 -7.63
N PHE A 28 -2.47 1.56 -7.14
CA PHE A 28 -3.42 0.84 -6.32
C PHE A 28 -4.64 0.50 -7.17
N THR A 29 -4.98 -0.77 -7.24
CA THR A 29 -6.25 -1.21 -7.81
C THR A 29 -7.27 -1.29 -6.68
N GLU A 30 -8.30 -0.45 -6.77
CA GLU A 30 -9.45 -0.50 -5.88
C GLU A 30 -10.57 -1.31 -6.54
N ILE A 31 -11.00 -2.38 -5.88
CA ILE A 31 -12.14 -3.20 -6.30
C ILE A 31 -13.20 -3.10 -5.21
N LYS A 32 -14.37 -2.56 -5.54
CA LYS A 32 -15.50 -2.53 -4.61
C LYS A 32 -16.20 -3.89 -4.64
N VAL A 33 -16.06 -4.65 -3.56
CA VAL A 33 -16.69 -5.97 -3.41
C VAL A 33 -18.02 -5.77 -2.67
N GLY A 34 -19.06 -5.40 -3.42
CA GLY A 34 -20.40 -5.15 -2.88
C GLY A 34 -20.55 -3.82 -2.14
N ARG A 35 -21.63 -3.69 -1.35
CA ARG A 35 -21.96 -2.45 -0.61
C ARG A 35 -21.11 -2.20 0.63
N LEU A 36 -20.41 -3.22 1.12
CA LEU A 36 -19.78 -3.22 2.45
C LEU A 36 -18.30 -3.62 2.46
N MET A 37 -17.69 -4.03 1.34
CA MET A 37 -16.27 -4.37 1.30
C MET A 37 -15.54 -3.65 0.17
N MET A 38 -14.30 -3.26 0.47
CA MET A 38 -13.36 -2.67 -0.47
C MET A 38 -12.11 -3.53 -0.47
N GLN A 39 -11.73 -4.02 -1.63
CA GLN A 39 -10.46 -4.67 -1.86
C GLN A 39 -9.47 -3.63 -2.42
N ILE A 40 -8.28 -3.58 -1.82
CA ILE A 40 -7.15 -2.84 -2.38
C ILE A 40 -6.07 -3.84 -2.71
N ALA A 41 -5.66 -3.82 -3.97
CA ALA A 41 -4.56 -4.62 -4.48
C ALA A 41 -3.37 -3.72 -4.84
N CYS A 42 -2.17 -4.22 -4.57
CA CYS A 42 -0.90 -3.53 -4.82
C CYS A 42 0.22 -4.56 -4.98
N GLU A 43 0.76 -4.72 -6.20
CA GLU A 43 1.92 -5.58 -6.53
C GLU A 43 1.98 -6.91 -5.75
N GLY A 44 0.89 -7.69 -5.80
CA GLY A 44 0.81 -9.01 -5.15
C GLY A 44 0.26 -9.02 -3.73
N ILE A 45 0.07 -7.85 -3.10
CA ILE A 45 -0.69 -7.69 -1.85
C ILE A 45 -2.16 -7.48 -2.21
N ASN A 46 -3.04 -8.32 -1.67
CA ASN A 46 -4.50 -8.22 -1.82
C ASN A 46 -5.14 -8.15 -0.43
N GLU A 47 -5.63 -6.97 -0.03
CA GLU A 47 -6.25 -6.79 1.28
C GLU A 47 -7.72 -6.39 1.12
N HIS A 48 -8.56 -6.94 1.98
CA HIS A 48 -9.99 -6.67 2.02
C HIS A 48 -10.29 -5.87 3.29
N TYR A 49 -11.04 -4.79 3.14
CA TYR A 49 -11.45 -3.93 4.23
C TYR A 49 -12.97 -3.80 4.25
N SER A 50 -13.55 -3.93 5.44
CA SER A 50 -14.95 -3.65 5.67
C SER A 50 -15.19 -2.13 5.63
N LEU A 51 -16.07 -1.67 4.75
CA LEU A 51 -16.45 -0.26 4.62
C LEU A 51 -17.05 0.31 5.91
N GLY A 52 -17.60 -0.55 6.80
CA GLY A 52 -18.08 -0.15 8.13
C GLY A 52 -16.98 0.24 9.12
N GLU A 53 -15.76 -0.26 8.93
CA GLU A 53 -14.59 0.10 9.76
C GLU A 53 -13.84 1.33 9.22
N LEU A 54 -14.12 1.71 7.98
CA LEU A 54 -13.50 2.82 7.28
C LEU A 54 -14.47 4.01 7.25
N SER A 55 -14.40 4.91 8.24
CA SER A 55 -15.20 6.14 8.22
C SER A 55 -14.53 7.22 7.35
N ARG A 56 -15.26 7.65 6.31
CA ARG A 56 -15.11 8.85 5.45
C ARG A 56 -13.79 9.11 4.68
N SER A 57 -12.72 8.34 4.87
CA SER A 57 -11.46 8.43 4.08
C SER A 57 -10.96 7.05 3.61
N ASN A 58 -11.88 6.27 3.05
CA ASN A 58 -11.77 4.81 2.87
C ASN A 58 -10.50 4.36 2.13
N ARG A 59 -10.13 5.08 1.06
CA ARG A 59 -8.94 4.76 0.27
C ARG A 59 -7.64 5.08 0.97
N HIS A 60 -7.52 6.28 1.55
CA HIS A 60 -6.27 6.71 2.17
C HIS A 60 -5.98 5.90 3.44
N SER A 61 -7.01 5.61 4.23
CA SER A 61 -6.90 4.75 5.42
C SER A 61 -6.50 3.32 5.05
N ALA A 62 -7.11 2.73 4.01
CA ALA A 62 -6.76 1.39 3.56
C ALA A 62 -5.35 1.30 2.93
N ILE A 63 -4.92 2.31 2.17
CA ILE A 63 -3.52 2.42 1.69
C ILE A 63 -2.54 2.54 2.86
N ARG A 64 -2.88 3.33 3.89
CA ARG A 64 -2.04 3.46 5.09
C ARG A 64 -1.90 2.13 5.83
N LEU A 65 -3.00 1.38 5.98
CA LEU A 65 -2.98 0.04 6.59
C LEU A 65 -2.14 -0.94 5.77
N LEU A 66 -2.29 -0.92 4.44
CA LEU A 66 -1.49 -1.72 3.52
C LEU A 66 0.00 -1.39 3.63
N THR A 67 0.34 -0.09 3.72
CA THR A 67 1.73 0.38 3.91
C THR A 67 2.33 -0.13 5.24
N ILE A 68 1.56 -0.06 6.34
CA ILE A 68 2.00 -0.56 7.65
C ILE A 68 2.22 -2.08 7.58
N ARG A 69 1.36 -2.80 6.88
CA ARG A 69 1.46 -4.25 6.72
C ARG A 69 2.68 -4.63 5.87
N ALA A 70 2.89 -3.97 4.73
CA ALA A 70 4.08 -4.16 3.89
C ALA A 70 5.37 -3.91 4.69
N ARG A 71 5.41 -2.86 5.53
CA ARG A 71 6.54 -2.61 6.45
C ARG A 71 6.77 -3.75 7.44
N ARG A 72 5.71 -4.28 8.06
CA ARG A 72 5.81 -5.39 9.01
C ARG A 72 6.32 -6.66 8.35
N LEU A 73 5.92 -6.90 7.10
CA LEU A 73 6.34 -8.05 6.31
C LEU A 73 7.72 -7.85 5.64
N LYS A 74 8.35 -6.68 5.79
CA LYS A 74 9.60 -6.29 5.13
C LYS A 74 9.57 -6.50 3.61
N LEU A 75 8.39 -6.29 3.00
CA LEU A 75 8.14 -6.34 1.56
C LEU A 75 8.51 -5.01 0.90
#